data_AF-A0A7S0GE17-F1
#
_entry.id   AF-A0A7S0GE17-F1
#
_cell.length_a   1.000
_cell.length_b   1.000
_cell.length_c   1.000
_cell.angle_alpha   90.00
_cell.angle_beta   90.00
_cell.angle_gamma   90.00
#
_symmetry.space_group_name_H-M   'P 1'
#
loop_
_entity.id
_entity.type
_entity.pdbx_description
1 polymer ?
#
loop_
_entity_poly.entity_id
_entity_poly.type
_entity_poly.pdbx_seq_one_letter_code
_entity_poly.pdbx_strand_id
1 'polypeptide(L)'
;IAAPGVNVLSTSTAIMIEVVSNGISLPCVPLENGPVASTVANIVNCRLGNDVCDASGKICLIERGVTTFAEKVMNCQENGGVGVIIYNNEIGDVLGTLSNTATTIPSVGVTQAVGITLITYIGRSVIKLTTDISNPALTYGTLDGTSMASPHIAGLTAKLWGHFSECSNVQIRNVLIKTALSIGEGCNRYSGYGLAQVKDAYDLLQAEGCNVGTVDTSDNAIGGCGQLGDDIECGTFFNDCTDNSDCCTNKCL
;
A
#
# COMPACT_ATOMS: atom_id res chain seq x y z
N ILE A 1 -4.13 -6.72 -17.55
CA ILE A 1 -4.77 -5.40 -17.48
C ILE A 1 -4.41 -4.76 -16.15
N ALA A 2 -4.27 -3.45 -16.12
CA ALA A 2 -3.90 -2.65 -14.96
C ALA A 2 -5.08 -1.79 -14.48
N ALA A 3 -5.00 -1.36 -13.22
CA ALA A 3 -5.93 -0.41 -12.59
C ALA A 3 -5.15 0.48 -11.62
N PRO A 4 -5.74 1.61 -11.17
CA PRO A 4 -5.12 2.47 -10.16
C PRO A 4 -4.81 1.68 -8.88
N GLY A 5 -3.55 1.73 -8.45
CA GLY A 5 -3.07 1.06 -7.25
C GLY A 5 -2.11 1.90 -6.43
N VAL A 6 -2.01 3.21 -6.70
CA VAL A 6 -1.17 4.15 -5.96
C VAL A 6 -2.07 5.28 -5.47
N ASN A 7 -1.88 5.70 -4.22
CA ASN A 7 -2.67 6.69 -3.50
C ASN A 7 -4.17 6.38 -3.48
N VAL A 8 -4.54 5.10 -3.37
CA VAL A 8 -5.94 4.67 -3.34
C VAL A 8 -6.50 4.86 -1.94
N LEU A 9 -7.52 5.70 -1.82
CA LEU A 9 -8.24 5.87 -0.56
C LEU A 9 -8.89 4.54 -0.14
N SER A 10 -8.40 3.99 0.95
CA SER A 10 -8.76 2.67 1.46
C SER A 10 -9.17 2.77 2.92
N THR A 11 -10.11 1.93 3.34
CA THR A 11 -10.41 1.77 4.76
C THR A 11 -9.17 1.24 5.45
N SER A 12 -8.70 1.93 6.47
CA SER A 12 -7.56 1.54 7.29
C SER A 12 -7.95 1.54 8.76
N THR A 13 -7.30 0.70 9.53
CA THR A 13 -7.38 0.76 10.99
C THR A 13 -6.25 1.63 11.48
N ALA A 14 -6.59 2.73 12.14
CA ALA A 14 -5.62 3.57 12.83
C ALA A 14 -5.86 3.50 14.33
N ILE A 15 -4.76 3.61 15.06
CA ILE A 15 -4.79 3.99 16.46
C ILE A 15 -4.71 5.51 16.54
N MET A 16 -5.10 6.07 17.67
CA MET A 16 -5.12 7.51 17.87
C MET A 16 -4.07 7.89 18.91
N ILE A 17 -3.26 8.89 18.60
CA ILE A 17 -2.48 9.66 19.57
C ILE A 17 -3.44 10.62 20.25
N GLU A 18 -3.48 10.59 21.58
CA GLU A 18 -4.32 11.50 22.36
C GLU A 18 -3.44 12.61 22.96
N VAL A 19 -3.71 13.86 22.59
CA VAL A 19 -3.12 15.04 23.21
C VAL A 19 -3.90 15.31 24.50
N VAL A 20 -3.34 14.87 25.64
CA VAL A 20 -4.06 14.80 26.92
C VAL A 20 -4.54 16.18 27.39
N SER A 21 -3.81 17.24 27.08
CA SER A 21 -4.12 18.60 27.55
C SER A 21 -5.39 19.22 26.93
N ASN A 22 -5.84 18.74 25.76
CA ASN A 22 -6.98 19.32 25.06
C ASN A 22 -7.92 18.27 24.43
N GLY A 23 -7.68 16.98 24.69
CA GLY A 23 -8.54 15.89 24.23
C GLY A 23 -8.54 15.68 22.71
N ILE A 24 -7.56 16.25 22.00
CA ILE A 24 -7.45 16.08 20.55
C ILE A 24 -6.88 14.69 20.26
N SER A 25 -7.58 13.94 19.41
CA SER A 25 -7.13 12.65 18.90
C SER A 25 -6.58 12.81 17.48
N LEU A 26 -5.34 12.38 17.25
CA LEU A 26 -4.65 12.45 15.97
C LEU A 26 -4.40 11.02 15.45
N PRO A 27 -4.68 10.73 14.17
CA PRO A 27 -4.47 9.39 13.63
C PRO A 27 -2.98 9.05 13.55
N CYS A 28 -2.64 7.80 13.88
CA CYS A 28 -1.31 7.23 13.70
C CYS A 28 -1.38 5.75 13.33
N VAL A 29 -0.26 5.22 12.84
CA VAL A 29 -0.11 3.81 12.48
C VAL A 29 1.04 3.22 13.29
N PRO A 30 0.88 2.07 13.98
CA PRO A 30 2.00 1.43 14.67
C PRO A 30 3.07 0.99 13.67
N LEU A 31 4.35 1.09 14.04
CA LEU A 31 5.40 0.46 13.25
C LEU A 31 5.32 -1.06 13.39
N GLU A 32 5.46 -1.78 12.28
CA GLU A 32 5.44 -3.24 12.26
C GLU A 32 6.60 -3.79 13.11
N ASN A 33 6.36 -4.90 13.80
CA ASN A 33 7.27 -5.52 14.79
C ASN A 33 7.61 -4.65 16.01
N GLY A 34 6.87 -3.55 16.23
CA GLY A 34 6.94 -2.78 17.47
C GLY A 34 6.21 -3.44 18.65
N PRO A 35 6.59 -3.10 19.89
CA PRO A 35 5.89 -3.59 21.07
C PRO A 35 4.48 -3.00 21.17
N VAL A 36 3.54 -3.80 21.68
CA VAL A 36 2.23 -3.31 22.12
C VAL A 36 2.40 -2.69 23.50
N ALA A 37 2.31 -1.37 23.58
CA ALA A 37 2.55 -0.59 24.78
C ALA A 37 1.74 0.71 24.77
N SER A 38 1.59 1.31 25.95
CA SER A 38 0.97 2.61 26.12
C SER A 38 1.81 3.45 27.08
N THR A 39 2.04 4.70 26.72
CA THR A 39 2.85 5.64 27.51
C THR A 39 2.24 7.03 27.49
N VAL A 40 2.52 7.80 28.53
CA VAL A 40 2.06 9.18 28.69
C VAL A 40 3.25 10.04 29.09
N ALA A 41 3.70 10.91 28.19
CA ALA A 41 4.92 11.69 28.39
C ALA A 41 4.92 13.01 27.60
N ASN A 42 5.80 13.93 27.99
CA ASN A 42 6.04 15.16 27.23
C ASN A 42 6.68 14.81 25.88
N ILE A 43 6.40 15.61 24.85
CA ILE A 43 6.97 15.44 23.52
C ILE A 43 8.21 16.32 23.33
N VAL A 44 9.24 15.80 22.64
CA VAL A 44 10.49 16.51 22.31
C VAL A 44 10.82 16.36 20.82
N ASN A 45 11.35 17.41 20.19
CA ASN A 45 11.81 17.34 18.80
C ASN A 45 13.22 16.73 18.73
N CYS A 46 13.34 15.56 18.11
CA CYS A 46 14.60 14.88 17.87
C CYS A 46 15.07 14.95 16.41
N ARG A 47 14.53 15.89 15.62
CA ARG A 47 14.90 16.17 14.22
C ARG A 47 14.87 14.90 13.37
N LEU A 48 15.98 14.54 12.75
CA LEU A 48 16.11 13.34 11.92
C LEU A 48 16.43 12.07 12.73
N GLY A 49 16.52 12.14 14.07
CA GLY A 49 16.73 10.98 14.93
C GLY A 49 18.11 10.32 14.76
N ASN A 50 19.09 11.07 14.28
CA ASN A 50 20.50 10.65 14.08
C ASN A 50 21.46 11.25 15.12
N ASP A 51 21.06 12.33 15.80
CA ASP A 51 21.87 13.02 16.81
C ASP A 51 21.32 12.80 18.23
N VAL A 52 22.13 13.12 19.23
CA VAL A 52 21.71 13.12 20.64
C VAL A 52 20.51 14.05 20.83
N CYS A 53 19.44 13.51 21.42
CA CYS A 53 18.21 14.23 21.73
C CYS A 53 17.96 14.18 23.25
N ASP A 54 17.38 15.24 23.82
CA ASP A 54 16.95 15.27 25.22
C ASP A 54 15.65 14.47 25.43
N ALA A 55 15.76 13.16 25.15
CA ALA A 55 14.67 12.19 25.09
C ALA A 55 14.29 11.62 26.45
N SER A 56 15.11 11.78 27.49
CA SER A 56 14.92 11.14 28.79
C SER A 56 13.52 11.39 29.36
N GLY A 57 12.72 10.31 29.49
CA GLY A 57 11.34 10.36 30.00
C GLY A 57 10.32 11.00 29.05
N LYS A 58 10.68 11.24 27.78
CA LYS A 58 9.87 11.96 26.78
C LYS A 58 9.59 11.10 25.56
N ILE A 59 8.59 11.51 24.78
CA ILE A 59 8.26 10.94 23.47
C ILE A 59 9.04 11.70 22.40
N CYS A 60 9.85 10.99 21.61
CA CYS A 60 10.62 11.57 20.53
C CYS A 60 9.73 11.79 19.30
N LEU A 61 9.65 13.05 18.85
CA LEU A 61 9.10 13.40 17.54
C LEU A 61 10.25 13.48 16.54
N ILE A 62 10.20 12.63 15.52
CA ILE A 62 11.28 12.45 14.54
C ILE A 62 10.71 12.60 13.12
N GLU A 63 11.40 13.33 12.27
CA GLU A 63 11.09 13.43 10.84
C GLU A 63 11.61 12.20 10.09
N ARG A 64 10.82 11.69 9.14
CA ARG A 64 11.25 10.62 8.24
C ARG A 64 12.42 11.09 7.36
N GLY A 65 13.44 10.25 7.23
CA GLY A 65 14.59 10.47 6.34
C GLY A 65 15.94 10.10 6.97
N VAL A 66 16.96 9.99 6.11
CA VAL A 66 18.38 9.70 6.43
C VAL A 66 18.65 8.32 7.05
N THR A 67 18.08 8.03 8.21
CA THR A 67 18.25 6.76 8.96
C THR A 67 17.01 5.87 8.87
N THR A 68 17.20 4.59 9.14
CA THR A 68 16.09 3.62 9.17
C THR A 68 15.13 3.87 10.34
N PHE A 69 13.90 3.38 10.25
CA PHE A 69 12.94 3.48 11.34
C PHE A 69 13.43 2.81 12.62
N ALA A 70 14.07 1.64 12.50
CA ALA A 70 14.67 0.92 13.62
C ALA A 70 15.76 1.73 14.33
N GLU A 71 16.68 2.36 13.57
CA GLU A 71 17.74 3.20 14.14
C GLU A 71 17.15 4.42 14.86
N LYS A 72 16.15 5.08 14.29
CA LYS A 72 15.47 6.21 14.94
C LYS A 72 14.87 5.81 16.28
N VAL A 73 14.21 4.66 16.33
CA VAL A 73 13.59 4.17 17.57
C VAL A 73 14.65 3.79 18.60
N MET A 74 15.70 3.08 18.18
CA MET A 74 16.82 2.72 19.06
C MET A 74 17.53 3.95 19.61
N ASN A 75 17.82 4.94 18.79
CA ASN A 75 18.46 6.17 19.24
C ASN A 75 17.61 6.91 20.28
N CYS A 76 16.29 6.99 20.08
CA CYS A 76 15.40 7.56 21.08
C CYS A 76 15.44 6.76 22.39
N GLN A 77 15.35 5.43 22.30
CA GLN A 77 15.36 4.53 23.44
C GLN A 77 16.67 4.62 24.25
N GLU A 78 17.82 4.63 23.57
CA GLU A 78 19.15 4.74 24.17
C GLU A 78 19.37 6.09 24.87
N ASN A 79 18.73 7.16 24.39
CA ASN A 79 18.69 8.46 25.06
C ASN A 79 17.61 8.55 26.17
N GLY A 80 16.99 7.42 26.55
CA GLY A 80 16.01 7.33 27.63
C GLY A 80 14.59 7.74 27.25
N GLY A 81 14.29 7.83 25.95
CA GLY A 81 12.95 8.05 25.43
C GLY A 81 11.99 6.92 25.78
N VAL A 82 10.73 7.27 25.97
CA VAL A 82 9.67 6.33 26.38
C VAL A 82 8.66 6.03 25.27
N GLY A 83 8.80 6.66 24.10
CA GLY A 83 7.97 6.45 22.92
C GLY A 83 8.46 7.24 21.73
N VAL A 84 8.05 6.86 20.53
CA VAL A 84 8.50 7.46 19.26
C VAL A 84 7.32 7.75 18.34
N ILE A 85 7.32 8.95 17.77
CA ILE A 85 6.41 9.37 16.71
C ILE A 85 7.26 9.80 15.52
N ILE A 86 7.11 9.11 14.38
CA ILE A 86 7.80 9.43 13.14
C ILE A 86 6.81 10.09 12.19
N TYR A 87 7.02 11.36 11.84
CA TYR A 87 6.16 12.05 10.89
C TYR A 87 6.76 12.04 9.48
N ASN A 88 5.88 11.92 8.48
CA ASN A 88 6.30 11.85 7.09
C ASN A 88 6.89 13.19 6.62
N ASN A 89 7.87 13.12 5.73
CA ASN A 89 8.42 14.27 4.98
C ASN A 89 7.75 14.45 3.61
N GLU A 90 6.86 13.53 3.24
CA GLU A 90 6.03 13.55 2.03
C GLU A 90 4.55 13.51 2.40
N ILE A 91 3.67 13.71 1.41
CA ILE A 91 2.23 13.53 1.58
C ILE A 91 1.94 12.03 1.74
N GLY A 92 1.12 11.67 2.74
CA GLY A 92 0.73 10.30 3.04
C GLY A 92 1.16 9.82 4.43
N ASP A 93 0.71 8.63 4.80
CA ASP A 93 1.06 7.99 6.07
C ASP A 93 2.49 7.41 6.05
N VAL A 94 3.07 7.23 7.24
CA VAL A 94 4.32 6.47 7.40
C VAL A 94 3.97 5.03 7.74
N LEU A 95 4.14 4.13 6.76
CA LEU A 95 4.12 2.69 6.96
C LEU A 95 5.57 2.20 7.09
N GLY A 96 5.99 1.92 8.31
CA GLY A 96 7.36 1.51 8.59
C GLY A 96 7.42 0.22 9.40
N THR A 97 8.48 -0.55 9.16
CA THR A 97 8.80 -1.78 9.91
C THR A 97 10.05 -1.58 10.74
N LEU A 98 10.09 -2.18 11.93
CA LEU A 98 11.29 -2.28 12.75
C LEU A 98 12.16 -3.48 12.36
N SER A 99 11.79 -4.21 11.30
CA SER A 99 12.50 -5.40 10.85
C SER A 99 12.66 -6.39 12.00
N ASN A 100 13.89 -6.86 12.29
CA ASN A 100 14.20 -7.77 13.40
C ASN A 100 14.73 -7.03 14.64
N THR A 101 14.66 -5.70 14.68
CA THR A 101 15.17 -4.91 15.80
C THR A 101 14.16 -4.92 16.93
N ALA A 102 14.48 -5.61 18.02
CA ALA A 102 13.66 -5.62 19.22
C ALA A 102 13.75 -4.25 19.93
N THR A 103 12.60 -3.62 20.14
CA THR A 103 12.46 -2.35 20.87
C THR A 103 11.45 -2.53 21.99
N THR A 104 11.55 -1.72 23.05
CA THR A 104 10.65 -1.79 24.22
C THR A 104 9.69 -0.61 24.30
N ILE A 105 9.88 0.41 23.46
CA ILE A 105 9.07 1.62 23.47
C ILE A 105 8.03 1.63 22.32
N PRO A 106 6.79 2.10 22.58
CA PRO A 106 5.77 2.23 21.55
C PRO A 106 6.23 3.20 20.46
N SER A 107 6.08 2.78 19.21
CA SER A 107 6.56 3.53 18.04
C SER A 107 5.48 3.60 16.97
N VAL A 108 5.18 4.80 16.47
CA VAL A 108 4.14 5.03 15.46
C VAL A 108 4.63 5.95 14.34
N GLY A 109 4.05 5.77 13.16
CA GLY A 109 4.11 6.67 12.02
C GLY A 109 2.88 7.60 11.95
N VAL A 110 3.09 8.85 11.50
CA VAL A 110 2.01 9.83 11.26
C VAL A 110 2.25 10.61 9.97
N THR A 111 1.20 11.23 9.42
CA THR A 111 1.33 12.14 8.27
C THR A 111 2.15 13.38 8.60
N GLN A 112 2.65 14.06 7.57
CA GLN A 112 3.33 15.35 7.71
C GLN A 112 2.48 16.39 8.46
N ALA A 113 1.18 16.48 8.13
CA ALA A 113 0.26 17.45 8.75
C ALA A 113 0.08 17.19 10.26
N VAL A 114 -0.03 15.92 10.66
CA VAL A 114 -0.08 15.53 12.07
C VAL A 114 1.24 15.85 12.77
N GLY A 115 2.39 15.57 12.13
CA GLY A 115 3.71 15.94 12.64
C GLY A 115 3.86 17.43 12.91
N ILE A 116 3.47 18.29 11.96
CA ILE A 116 3.48 19.75 12.09
C ILE A 116 2.59 20.19 13.27
N THR A 117 1.43 19.56 13.43
CA THR A 117 0.54 19.82 14.57
C THR A 117 1.23 19.47 15.90
N LEU A 118 1.90 18.32 15.97
CA LEU A 118 2.62 17.86 17.16
C LEU A 118 3.79 18.75 17.56
N ILE A 119 4.48 19.38 16.59
CA ILE A 119 5.54 20.36 16.87
C ILE A 119 5.02 21.51 17.73
N THR A 120 3.76 21.94 17.54
CA THR A 120 3.16 23.05 18.31
C THR A 120 2.91 22.73 19.79
N TYR A 121 2.93 21.44 20.15
CA TYR A 121 2.68 20.94 21.52
C TYR A 121 3.95 20.69 22.35
N ILE A 122 5.14 20.83 21.74
CA ILE A 122 6.42 20.64 22.41
C ILE A 122 6.55 21.63 23.58
N GLY A 123 6.82 21.09 24.77
CA GLY A 123 6.93 21.86 26.01
C GLY A 123 5.62 22.44 26.55
N ARG A 124 4.46 22.11 25.94
CA ARG A 124 3.14 22.63 26.32
C ARG A 124 2.16 21.57 26.75
N SER A 125 2.30 20.36 26.22
CA SER A 125 1.33 19.27 26.40
C SER A 125 1.99 17.92 26.60
N VAL A 126 1.24 17.05 27.27
CA VAL A 126 1.57 15.63 27.43
C VAL A 126 0.83 14.84 26.37
N ILE A 127 1.51 13.87 25.78
CA ILE A 127 0.98 12.99 24.74
C ILE A 127 0.79 11.61 25.34
N LYS A 128 -0.41 11.04 25.13
CA LYS A 128 -0.67 9.63 25.34
C LYS A 128 -0.53 8.91 24.02
N LEU A 129 0.46 8.03 23.96
CA LEU A 129 0.80 7.22 22.81
C LEU A 129 0.45 5.76 23.12
N THR A 130 -0.41 5.15 22.32
CA THR A 130 -0.81 3.75 22.44
C THR A 130 -0.53 3.02 21.15
N THR A 131 0.04 1.82 21.20
CA THR A 131 0.20 0.91 20.05
C THR A 131 -0.76 -0.28 20.08
N ASP A 132 -1.66 -0.32 21.06
CA ASP A 132 -2.67 -1.37 21.17
C ASP A 132 -3.76 -1.25 20.08
N ILE A 133 -3.78 -2.24 19.20
CA ILE A 133 -4.74 -2.38 18.09
C ILE A 133 -5.96 -3.25 18.46
N SER A 134 -6.17 -3.57 19.74
CA SER A 134 -7.32 -4.36 20.19
C SER A 134 -8.66 -3.66 19.94
N ASN A 135 -8.66 -2.33 19.85
CA ASN A 135 -9.83 -1.54 19.49
C ASN A 135 -9.42 -0.37 18.57
N PRO A 136 -9.03 -0.65 17.32
CA PRO A 136 -8.57 0.39 16.42
C PRO A 136 -9.76 1.21 15.91
N ALA A 137 -9.55 2.50 15.69
CA ALA A 137 -10.52 3.32 15.00
C ALA A 137 -10.53 2.96 13.51
N LEU A 138 -11.73 2.85 12.93
CA LEU A 138 -11.86 2.80 11.47
C LEU A 138 -11.61 4.20 10.91
N THR A 139 -10.66 4.30 10.01
CA THR A 139 -10.34 5.52 9.29
C THR A 139 -10.20 5.23 7.79
N TYR A 140 -9.91 6.27 7.03
CA TYR A 140 -9.47 6.15 5.64
C TYR A 140 -8.04 6.66 5.53
N GLY A 141 -7.24 5.97 4.73
CA GLY A 141 -5.87 6.34 4.39
C GLY A 141 -5.56 6.02 2.93
N THR A 142 -4.52 6.64 2.38
CA THR A 142 -4.04 6.33 1.04
C THR A 142 -3.10 5.13 1.10
N LEU A 143 -3.44 4.06 0.38
CA LEU A 143 -2.60 2.87 0.28
C LEU A 143 -2.14 2.63 -1.15
N ASP A 144 -0.98 1.99 -1.25
CA ASP A 144 -0.33 1.60 -2.49
C ASP A 144 -0.22 0.08 -2.59
N GLY A 145 -0.34 -0.44 -3.79
CA GLY A 145 -0.09 -1.84 -4.10
C GLY A 145 -1.06 -2.45 -5.09
N THR A 146 -0.70 -3.61 -5.61
CA THR A 146 -1.59 -4.44 -6.44
C THR A 146 -2.84 -4.88 -5.68
N SER A 147 -2.76 -4.95 -4.35
CA SER A 147 -3.91 -5.13 -3.46
C SER A 147 -4.97 -4.03 -3.58
N MET A 148 -4.58 -2.81 -3.97
CA MET A 148 -5.50 -1.69 -4.20
C MET A 148 -5.99 -1.66 -5.65
N ALA A 149 -5.19 -2.12 -6.61
CA ALA A 149 -5.60 -2.26 -8.01
C ALA A 149 -6.61 -3.41 -8.23
N SER A 150 -6.42 -4.55 -7.56
CA SER A 150 -7.26 -5.75 -7.69
C SER A 150 -8.76 -5.50 -7.44
N PRO A 151 -9.20 -4.82 -6.35
CA PRO A 151 -10.62 -4.56 -6.11
C PRO A 151 -11.25 -3.63 -7.15
N HIS A 152 -10.49 -2.72 -7.77
CA HIS A 152 -10.99 -1.93 -8.89
C HIS A 152 -11.37 -2.82 -10.08
N ILE A 153 -10.48 -3.72 -10.49
CA ILE A 153 -10.77 -4.67 -11.57
C ILE A 153 -11.92 -5.59 -11.19
N ALA A 154 -11.93 -6.15 -9.98
CA ALA A 154 -12.99 -7.06 -9.53
C ALA A 154 -14.37 -6.38 -9.53
N GLY A 155 -14.48 -5.18 -8.96
CA GLY A 155 -15.74 -4.44 -8.90
C GLY A 155 -16.25 -4.01 -10.28
N LEU A 156 -15.36 -3.49 -11.13
CA LEU A 156 -15.73 -3.08 -12.49
C LEU A 156 -16.10 -4.28 -13.37
N THR A 157 -15.37 -5.39 -13.26
CA THR A 157 -15.69 -6.64 -13.97
C THR A 157 -17.02 -7.21 -13.52
N ALA A 158 -17.30 -7.24 -12.22
CA ALA A 158 -18.58 -7.71 -11.70
C ALA A 158 -19.75 -6.84 -12.21
N LYS A 159 -19.56 -5.51 -12.27
CA LYS A 159 -20.57 -4.61 -12.83
C LYS A 159 -20.80 -4.86 -14.32
N LEU A 160 -19.73 -5.02 -15.09
CA LEU A 160 -19.82 -5.31 -16.52
C LEU A 160 -20.52 -6.65 -16.76
N TRP A 161 -20.08 -7.70 -16.07
CA TRP A 161 -20.62 -9.05 -16.23
C TRP A 161 -22.07 -9.15 -15.76
N GLY A 162 -22.46 -8.40 -14.72
CA GLY A 162 -23.86 -8.29 -14.31
C GLY A 162 -24.79 -7.72 -15.39
N HIS A 163 -24.29 -6.92 -16.33
CA HIS A 163 -25.04 -6.45 -17.49
C HIS A 163 -25.11 -7.45 -18.63
N PHE A 164 -24.11 -8.33 -18.76
CA PHE A 164 -23.98 -9.33 -19.82
C PHE A 164 -23.85 -10.73 -19.22
N SER A 165 -24.83 -11.09 -18.38
CA SER A 165 -24.81 -12.33 -17.59
C SER A 165 -24.80 -13.62 -18.41
N GLU A 166 -25.14 -13.51 -19.70
CA GLU A 166 -25.09 -14.58 -20.69
C GLU A 166 -23.68 -14.84 -21.23
N CYS A 167 -22.74 -13.91 -21.07
CA CYS A 167 -21.34 -14.12 -21.42
C CYS A 167 -20.64 -14.97 -20.36
N SER A 168 -19.65 -15.77 -20.76
CA SER A 168 -18.77 -16.49 -19.84
C SER A 168 -17.72 -15.57 -19.20
N ASN A 169 -17.12 -16.03 -18.10
CA ASN A 169 -15.96 -15.37 -17.49
C ASN A 169 -14.82 -15.13 -18.48
N VAL A 170 -14.54 -16.09 -19.37
CA VAL A 170 -13.48 -16.00 -20.39
C VAL A 170 -13.82 -14.89 -21.40
N GLN A 171 -15.08 -14.81 -21.85
CA GLN A 171 -15.52 -13.77 -22.78
C GLN A 171 -15.41 -12.37 -22.16
N ILE A 172 -15.84 -12.20 -20.91
CA ILE A 172 -15.70 -10.93 -20.18
C ILE A 172 -14.23 -10.56 -19.98
N ARG A 173 -13.37 -11.53 -19.64
CA ARG A 173 -11.93 -11.30 -19.50
C ARG A 173 -11.31 -10.86 -20.83
N ASN A 174 -11.66 -11.52 -21.94
CA ASN A 174 -11.10 -11.22 -23.25
C ASN A 174 -11.49 -9.83 -23.75
N VAL A 175 -12.75 -9.43 -23.57
CA VAL A 175 -13.16 -8.08 -23.99
C VAL A 175 -12.48 -7.00 -23.15
N LEU A 176 -12.34 -7.19 -21.83
CA LEU A 176 -11.61 -6.26 -20.96
C LEU A 176 -10.14 -6.12 -21.35
N ILE A 177 -9.54 -7.21 -21.85
CA ILE A 177 -8.18 -7.21 -22.37
C ILE A 177 -8.12 -6.48 -23.72
N LYS A 178 -9.03 -6.78 -24.63
CA LYS A 178 -9.08 -6.21 -25.99
C LYS A 178 -9.31 -4.69 -25.97
N THR A 179 -10.06 -4.18 -25.01
CA THR A 179 -10.33 -2.74 -24.88
C THR A 179 -9.38 -2.03 -23.92
N ALA A 180 -8.39 -2.72 -23.36
CA ALA A 180 -7.43 -2.08 -22.47
C ALA A 180 -6.65 -0.99 -23.21
N LEU A 181 -6.50 0.17 -22.58
CA LEU A 181 -5.66 1.25 -23.08
C LEU A 181 -4.20 0.86 -22.81
N SER A 182 -3.48 0.50 -23.88
CA SER A 182 -2.07 0.09 -23.78
C SER A 182 -1.23 1.17 -23.08
N ILE A 183 -0.40 0.73 -22.13
CA ILE A 183 0.59 1.56 -21.45
C ILE A 183 1.97 1.04 -21.85
N GLY A 184 2.72 1.83 -22.60
CA GLY A 184 3.99 1.43 -23.19
C GLY A 184 3.81 0.73 -24.55
N GLU A 185 4.71 -0.19 -24.90
CA GLU A 185 4.62 -0.95 -26.14
C GLU A 185 3.78 -2.22 -25.94
N GLY A 186 2.54 -2.21 -26.42
CA GLY A 186 1.69 -3.40 -26.48
C GLY A 186 1.45 -4.07 -25.11
N CYS A 187 1.33 -5.39 -25.12
CA CYS A 187 1.27 -6.16 -23.88
C CYS A 187 2.67 -6.36 -23.29
N ASN A 188 2.85 -6.06 -22.01
CA ASN A 188 4.14 -6.17 -21.32
C ASN A 188 4.02 -6.70 -19.88
N ARG A 189 5.13 -7.09 -19.25
CA ARG A 189 5.16 -7.61 -17.87
C ARG A 189 4.72 -6.61 -16.80
N TYR A 190 4.78 -5.30 -17.08
CA TYR A 190 4.51 -4.26 -16.08
C TYR A 190 3.03 -3.90 -15.99
N SER A 191 2.32 -3.88 -17.11
CA SER A 191 0.92 -3.44 -17.19
C SER A 191 -0.02 -4.46 -17.85
N GLY A 192 0.52 -5.60 -18.29
CA GLY A 192 -0.18 -6.51 -19.20
C GLY A 192 -0.58 -5.75 -20.46
N TYR A 193 -1.84 -5.91 -20.87
CA TYR A 193 -2.43 -5.17 -21.99
C TYR A 193 -2.75 -3.68 -21.69
N GLY A 194 -2.44 -3.17 -20.49
CA GLY A 194 -2.65 -1.77 -20.14
C GLY A 194 -3.89 -1.50 -19.26
N LEU A 195 -4.29 -0.23 -19.15
CA LEU A 195 -5.31 0.26 -18.24
C LEU A 195 -6.71 -0.20 -18.67
N ALA A 196 -7.44 -0.86 -17.77
CA ALA A 196 -8.79 -1.35 -18.05
C ALA A 196 -9.76 -0.22 -18.44
N GLN A 197 -10.37 -0.33 -19.62
CA GLN A 197 -11.43 0.57 -20.09
C GLN A 197 -12.78 -0.17 -20.09
N VAL A 198 -13.45 -0.18 -18.94
CA VAL A 198 -14.71 -0.92 -18.76
C VAL A 198 -15.87 -0.32 -19.56
N LYS A 199 -15.83 0.99 -19.84
CA LYS A 199 -16.80 1.65 -20.73
C LYS A 199 -16.65 1.15 -22.17
N ASP A 200 -15.42 1.10 -22.67
CA ASP A 200 -15.15 0.60 -24.02
C ASP A 200 -15.51 -0.88 -24.14
N ALA A 201 -15.24 -1.68 -23.10
CA ALA A 201 -15.66 -3.08 -23.03
C ALA A 201 -17.18 -3.23 -23.07
N TYR A 202 -17.92 -2.37 -22.36
CA TYR A 202 -19.38 -2.34 -22.38
C TYR A 202 -19.93 -2.01 -23.76
N ASP A 203 -19.40 -0.97 -24.41
CA ASP A 203 -19.86 -0.55 -25.74
C ASP A 203 -19.59 -1.65 -26.78
N LEU A 204 -18.43 -2.29 -26.67
CA LEU A 204 -18.04 -3.37 -27.57
C LEU A 204 -18.92 -4.63 -27.39
N LEU A 205 -19.22 -5.02 -26.15
CA LEU A 205 -20.18 -6.11 -25.88
C LEU A 205 -21.59 -5.75 -26.35
N GLN A 206 -22.02 -4.50 -26.19
CA GLN A 206 -23.33 -4.06 -26.67
C GLN A 206 -23.43 -4.14 -28.20
N ALA A 207 -22.36 -3.80 -28.91
CA ALA A 207 -22.33 -3.79 -30.37
C ALA A 207 -22.16 -5.18 -30.99
N GLU A 208 -21.30 -6.03 -30.41
CA GLU A 208 -20.85 -7.29 -31.04
C GLU A 208 -21.27 -8.56 -30.27
N GLY A 209 -21.81 -8.41 -29.06
CA GLY A 209 -22.20 -9.53 -28.20
C GLY A 209 -21.03 -10.30 -27.59
N CYS A 210 -21.32 -11.39 -26.88
CA CYS A 210 -20.34 -12.12 -26.06
C CYS A 210 -19.18 -12.76 -26.83
N ASN A 211 -19.30 -12.94 -28.15
CA ASN A 211 -18.26 -13.56 -28.95
C ASN A 211 -17.16 -12.57 -29.38
N VAL A 212 -17.24 -11.32 -28.93
CA VAL A 212 -16.19 -10.33 -29.20
C VAL A 212 -14.90 -10.67 -28.46
N GLY A 213 -13.82 -10.85 -29.21
CA GLY A 213 -12.51 -11.22 -28.64
C GLY A 213 -12.29 -12.72 -28.47
N THR A 214 -12.95 -13.56 -29.27
CA THR A 214 -12.67 -15.00 -29.37
C THR A 214 -11.28 -15.25 -29.93
N VAL A 215 -10.28 -15.41 -29.05
CA VAL A 215 -8.97 -15.95 -29.44
C VAL A 215 -8.78 -17.39 -28.97
N ASP A 216 -9.47 -17.80 -27.92
CA ASP A 216 -9.72 -19.20 -27.61
C ASP A 216 -10.89 -19.26 -26.62
N THR A 217 -11.91 -20.06 -26.90
CA THR A 217 -12.99 -20.36 -25.96
C THR A 217 -12.68 -21.59 -25.11
N SER A 218 -11.49 -22.18 -25.27
CA SER A 218 -11.05 -23.26 -24.41
C SER A 218 -10.96 -22.75 -22.96
N ASP A 219 -11.52 -23.50 -22.01
CA ASP A 219 -11.47 -23.21 -20.57
C ASP A 219 -10.03 -23.21 -20.00
N ASN A 220 -9.01 -23.27 -20.85
CA ASN A 220 -7.62 -23.21 -20.46
C ASN A 220 -7.29 -21.76 -20.11
N ALA A 221 -7.13 -21.47 -18.83
CA ALA A 221 -6.73 -20.15 -18.35
C ALA A 221 -5.29 -19.82 -18.78
N ILE A 222 -5.12 -19.25 -19.98
CA ILE A 222 -3.83 -18.71 -20.43
C ILE A 222 -3.61 -17.35 -19.75
N GLY A 223 -2.60 -17.24 -18.91
CA GLY A 223 -2.25 -16.00 -18.21
C GLY A 223 -1.46 -15.03 -19.10
N GLY A 224 -1.31 -13.79 -18.64
CA GLY A 224 -0.38 -12.82 -19.25
C GLY A 224 -0.72 -12.45 -20.70
N CYS A 225 0.31 -12.15 -21.49
CA CYS A 225 0.18 -11.70 -22.88
C CYS A 225 -0.16 -12.81 -23.87
N GLY A 226 -0.16 -14.08 -23.44
CA GLY A 226 -0.62 -15.20 -24.27
C GLY A 226 -2.15 -15.33 -24.34
N GLN A 227 -2.90 -14.56 -23.54
CA GLN A 227 -4.36 -14.70 -23.44
C GLN A 227 -5.11 -14.39 -24.75
N LEU A 228 -4.55 -13.55 -25.63
CA LEU A 228 -5.10 -13.24 -26.95
C LEU A 228 -4.32 -13.88 -28.11
N GLY A 229 -3.46 -14.87 -27.86
CA GLY A 229 -2.72 -15.57 -28.93
C GLY A 229 -1.70 -14.72 -29.69
N ASP A 230 -1.40 -13.50 -29.23
CA ASP A 230 -0.28 -12.71 -29.72
C ASP A 230 1.01 -13.30 -29.13
N ASP A 231 1.73 -14.07 -29.95
CA ASP A 231 2.99 -14.71 -29.58
C ASP A 231 4.02 -13.64 -29.16
N ILE A 232 4.32 -13.58 -27.85
CA ILE A 232 5.63 -13.08 -27.42
C ILE A 232 6.62 -14.19 -27.78
N GLU A 233 7.48 -13.97 -28.79
CA GLU A 233 8.60 -14.86 -29.08
C GLU A 233 9.57 -14.89 -27.88
N CYS A 234 9.34 -15.85 -26.98
CA CYS A 234 10.33 -16.25 -25.98
C CYS A 234 11.36 -17.16 -26.66
N GLY A 235 12.48 -16.57 -27.07
CA GLY A 235 13.59 -17.28 -27.71
C GLY A 235 14.10 -18.48 -26.90
N THR A 236 14.48 -19.55 -27.61
CA THR A 236 14.74 -20.92 -27.12
C THR A 236 16.11 -21.13 -26.44
N PHE A 237 16.53 -20.22 -25.57
CA PHE A 237 17.62 -20.49 -24.65
C PHE A 237 17.21 -19.97 -23.27
N PHE A 238 17.28 -20.81 -22.24
CA PHE A 238 17.93 -20.54 -20.95
C PHE A 238 17.45 -21.51 -19.87
N ASN A 239 18.44 -22.02 -19.14
CA ASN A 239 18.35 -22.99 -18.06
C ASN A 239 18.49 -22.29 -16.69
N ASP A 240 18.03 -21.04 -16.58
CA ASP A 240 18.16 -20.22 -15.38
C ASP A 240 16.87 -19.45 -15.12
N CYS A 241 16.02 -20.03 -14.27
CA CYS A 241 14.82 -19.40 -13.75
C CYS A 241 15.23 -18.46 -12.60
N THR A 242 15.74 -17.28 -12.94
CA THR A 242 15.81 -16.16 -11.99
C THR A 242 14.75 -15.13 -12.37
N ASP A 243 14.21 -14.48 -11.34
CA ASP A 243 12.98 -13.67 -11.25
C ASP A 243 12.94 -12.42 -12.16
N ASN A 244 13.83 -12.34 -13.14
CA ASN A 244 14.04 -11.17 -13.97
C ASN A 244 13.97 -11.44 -15.49
N SER A 245 13.53 -12.63 -15.91
CA SER A 245 13.31 -12.94 -17.34
C SER A 245 11.82 -13.02 -17.72
N ASP A 246 11.50 -12.48 -18.90
CA ASP A 246 10.14 -12.18 -19.38
C ASP A 246 9.29 -13.41 -19.80
N CYS A 247 9.74 -14.64 -19.53
CA CYS A 247 9.20 -15.86 -20.12
C CYS A 247 8.90 -17.01 -19.14
N CYS A 248 9.05 -16.79 -17.83
CA CYS A 248 8.81 -17.84 -16.84
C CYS A 248 7.30 -18.05 -16.60
N THR A 249 6.75 -19.17 -17.11
CA THR A 249 5.46 -19.67 -16.63
C THR A 249 5.63 -20.13 -15.18
N ASN A 250 4.91 -19.50 -14.25
CA ASN A 250 4.78 -19.98 -12.87
C ASN A 250 4.07 -21.34 -12.86
N LYS A 251 4.82 -22.42 -13.07
CA LYS A 251 4.43 -23.74 -12.59
C LYS A 251 4.94 -23.87 -11.16
N CYS A 252 4.05 -23.68 -10.20
CA CYS A 252 4.26 -24.26 -8.88
C CYS A 252 4.34 -25.78 -9.05
N LEU A 253 5.50 -26.37 -8.71
CA LEU A 253 5.60 -27.79 -8.40
C LEU A 253 5.05 -28.03 -6.99
#